data_AF-A0A7K2MXB8-F1
#
_entry.id   AF-A0A7K2MXB8-F1
#
_cell.length_a   1.000
_cell.length_b   1.000
_cell.length_c   1.000
_cell.angle_alpha   90.00
_cell.angle_beta   90.00
_cell.angle_gamma   90.00
#
_symmetry.space_group_name_H-M   'P 1'
#
loop_
_entity.id
_entity.type
_entity.pdbx_description
1 polymer ?
#
loop_
_entity_poly.entity_id
_entity_poly.type
_entity_poly.pdbx_seq_one_letter_code
_entity_poly.pdbx_strand_id
1 'polypeptide(L)'
;MSAESAADRHSRALLTGYFLGLGAIMAVWGARMPAVQQAAHLGTAGLALVLLAAAVGMVAGLQLGGRYARPARLPALLTSGSLALAGCLVLVGHGESLSELLAAALAFGLAHGVLDVAANSAAVRCQNAFGRPIMSGLHAAYSLGALAGAALAALTAQAPHSTLFTATGALLAGVAVAAVPVTRSLSGADRPTARVGAGQLPLLPSPGKLWLLAALAAASLLGEGAAADWAAVHLHNLGAPTAAS
;
A
#
# COMPACT_ATOMS: atom_id res chain seq x y z
N MET A 1 13.08 24.00 -19.09
CA MET A 1 12.06 23.47 -18.16
C MET A 1 10.68 23.77 -18.74
N SER A 2 10.03 22.80 -19.37
CA SER A 2 8.64 22.96 -19.81
C SER A 2 7.74 23.07 -18.59
N ALA A 3 6.90 24.12 -18.54
CA ALA A 3 5.92 24.29 -17.48
C ALA A 3 4.97 23.08 -17.47
N GLU A 4 4.74 22.51 -16.28
CA GLU A 4 3.83 21.38 -16.11
C GLU A 4 2.41 21.79 -16.52
N SER A 5 1.70 20.95 -17.28
CA SER A 5 0.31 21.25 -17.63
C SER A 5 -0.59 21.12 -16.39
N ALA A 6 -1.77 21.75 -16.41
CA ALA A 6 -2.74 21.60 -15.32
C ALA A 6 -3.17 20.13 -15.14
N ALA A 7 -3.24 19.35 -16.23
CA ALA A 7 -3.59 17.93 -16.20
C ALA A 7 -2.49 17.07 -15.54
N ASP A 8 -1.21 17.41 -15.79
CA ASP A 8 -0.07 16.72 -15.19
C ASP A 8 -0.01 16.96 -13.67
N ARG A 9 -0.25 18.20 -13.24
CA ARG A 9 -0.33 18.55 -11.80
C ARG A 9 -1.43 17.78 -11.09
N HIS A 10 -2.63 17.69 -11.69
CA HIS A 10 -3.74 16.94 -11.10
C HIS A 10 -3.44 15.45 -11.01
N SER A 11 -2.87 14.85 -12.06
CA SER A 11 -2.53 13.42 -12.07
C SER A 11 -1.44 13.10 -11.04
N ARG A 12 -0.45 13.99 -10.89
CA ARG A 12 0.57 13.85 -9.85
C ARG A 12 -0.03 13.97 -8.45
N ALA A 13 -0.85 14.99 -8.19
CA ALA A 13 -1.51 15.18 -6.90
C ALA A 13 -2.39 13.98 -6.50
N LEU A 14 -3.13 13.42 -7.47
CA LEU A 14 -3.93 12.24 -7.26
C LEU A 14 -3.08 11.02 -6.86
N LEU A 15 -2.00 10.75 -7.61
CA LEU A 15 -1.08 9.65 -7.30
C LEU A 15 -0.37 9.86 -5.95
N THR A 16 0.02 11.09 -5.63
CA THR A 16 0.55 11.45 -4.31
C THR A 16 -0.45 11.08 -3.21
N GLY A 17 -1.74 11.34 -3.42
CA GLY A 17 -2.81 10.94 -2.48
C GLY A 17 -2.91 9.43 -2.29
N TYR A 18 -2.84 8.64 -3.37
CA TYR A 18 -2.86 7.17 -3.29
C TYR A 18 -1.65 6.62 -2.53
N PHE A 19 -0.44 7.10 -2.82
CA PHE A 19 0.78 6.68 -2.13
C PHE A 19 0.75 7.10 -0.65
N LEU A 20 0.31 8.31 -0.34
CA LEU A 20 0.16 8.80 1.03
C LEU A 20 -0.84 7.96 1.83
N GLY A 21 -2.02 7.68 1.25
CA GLY A 21 -3.03 6.84 1.88
C GLY A 21 -2.54 5.40 2.11
N LEU A 22 -1.80 4.84 1.15
CA LEU A 22 -1.19 3.52 1.30
C LEU A 22 -0.11 3.50 2.40
N GLY A 23 0.72 4.53 2.51
CA GLY A 23 1.68 4.62 3.61
C GLY A 23 0.99 4.72 4.96
N ALA A 24 -0.05 5.56 5.06
CA ALA A 24 -0.80 5.76 6.31
C ALA A 24 -1.48 4.48 6.79
N ILE A 25 -2.17 3.75 5.90
CA ILE A 25 -2.88 2.52 6.29
C ILE A 25 -1.91 1.42 6.75
N MET A 26 -0.76 1.29 6.07
CA MET A 26 0.26 0.29 6.43
C MET A 26 0.92 0.61 7.77
N ALA A 27 1.20 1.89 8.05
CA ALA A 27 1.77 2.29 9.33
C ALA A 27 0.78 2.15 10.49
N VAL A 28 -0.51 2.48 10.29
CA VAL A 28 -1.57 2.26 11.29
C VAL A 28 -1.71 0.78 11.63
N TRP A 29 -1.73 -0.09 10.60
CA TRP A 29 -1.72 -1.53 10.78
C TRP A 29 -0.50 -2.00 11.59
N GLY A 30 0.71 -1.69 11.10
CA GLY A 30 1.97 -2.15 11.72
C GLY A 30 2.13 -1.68 13.16
N ALA A 31 1.81 -0.42 13.46
CA ALA A 31 1.94 0.15 14.79
C ALA A 31 0.94 -0.44 15.82
N ARG A 32 -0.16 -1.04 15.37
CA ARG A 32 -1.21 -1.60 16.25
C ARG A 32 -1.30 -3.12 16.23
N MET A 33 -0.39 -3.82 15.54
CA MET A 33 -0.34 -5.29 15.56
C MET A 33 -0.29 -5.89 16.97
N PRO A 34 0.47 -5.34 17.96
CA PRO A 34 0.45 -5.87 19.31
C PRO A 34 -0.93 -5.79 19.97
N ALA A 35 -1.69 -4.73 19.70
CA ALA A 35 -3.05 -4.57 20.23
C ALA A 35 -4.04 -5.57 19.60
N VAL A 36 -3.89 -5.86 18.30
CA VAL A 36 -4.68 -6.90 17.60
C VAL A 36 -4.32 -8.29 18.14
N GLN A 37 -3.02 -8.56 18.34
CA GLN A 37 -2.54 -9.81 18.92
C GLN A 37 -3.16 -10.05 20.31
N GLN A 38 -3.17 -9.03 21.17
CA GLN A 38 -3.75 -9.11 22.51
C GLN A 38 -5.26 -9.30 22.50
N ALA A 39 -5.97 -8.56 21.66
CA ALA A 39 -7.43 -8.62 21.58
C ALA A 39 -7.95 -9.97 21.09
N ALA A 40 -7.25 -10.61 20.15
CA ALA A 40 -7.59 -11.95 19.68
C ALA A 40 -6.92 -13.09 20.48
N HIS A 41 -6.33 -12.76 21.64
CA HIS A 41 -5.66 -13.72 22.53
C HIS A 41 -4.60 -14.60 21.82
N LEU A 42 -3.88 -14.03 20.85
CA LEU A 42 -2.91 -14.78 20.06
C LEU A 42 -1.53 -14.83 20.74
N GLY A 43 -0.93 -16.02 20.74
CA GLY A 43 0.51 -16.15 20.92
C GLY A 43 1.28 -15.65 19.69
N THR A 44 2.60 -15.54 19.82
CA THR A 44 3.52 -15.11 18.75
C THR A 44 3.36 -15.91 17.45
N ALA A 45 3.17 -17.24 17.56
CA ALA A 45 2.94 -18.10 16.39
C ALA A 45 1.63 -17.77 15.67
N GLY A 46 0.57 -17.39 16.41
CA GLY A 46 -0.70 -16.98 15.82
C GLY A 46 -0.56 -15.69 15.01
N LEU A 47 0.12 -14.68 15.58
CA LEU A 47 0.41 -13.44 14.85
C LEU A 47 1.28 -13.70 13.60
N ALA A 48 2.29 -14.57 13.70
CA ALA A 48 3.13 -14.94 12.56
C ALA A 48 2.32 -15.57 11.42
N LEU A 49 1.31 -16.40 11.73
CA LEU A 49 0.39 -16.95 10.73
C LEU A 49 -0.49 -15.87 10.08
N VAL A 50 -0.94 -14.87 10.85
CA VAL A 50 -1.69 -13.72 10.32
C VAL A 50 -0.84 -12.91 9.34
N LEU A 51 0.42 -12.64 9.68
CA LEU A 51 1.38 -11.96 8.80
C LEU A 51 1.68 -12.79 7.54
N LEU A 52 1.83 -14.11 7.69
CA LEU A 52 2.00 -15.02 6.56
C LEU A 52 0.78 -15.00 5.63
N ALA A 53 -0.44 -14.99 6.18
CA ALA A 53 -1.66 -14.88 5.40
C ALA A 53 -1.71 -13.56 4.62
N ALA A 54 -1.34 -12.44 5.24
CA ALA A 54 -1.20 -11.16 4.55
C ALA A 54 -0.17 -11.20 3.42
N ALA A 55 1.01 -11.81 3.65
CA ALA A 55 2.04 -11.94 2.63
C ALA A 55 1.58 -12.81 1.44
N VAL A 56 0.94 -13.96 1.71
CA VAL A 56 0.35 -14.82 0.66
C VAL A 56 -0.71 -14.05 -0.13
N GLY A 57 -1.58 -13.32 0.56
CA GLY A 57 -2.58 -12.46 -0.05
C GLY A 57 -1.94 -11.43 -0.97
N MET A 58 -0.89 -10.74 -0.49
CA MET A 58 -0.15 -9.75 -1.26
C MET A 58 0.44 -10.33 -2.54
N VAL A 59 1.11 -11.48 -2.47
CA VAL A 59 1.63 -12.15 -3.68
C VAL A 59 0.51 -12.45 -4.66
N ALA A 60 -0.62 -13.01 -4.21
CA ALA A 60 -1.78 -13.25 -5.08
C ALA A 60 -2.33 -11.94 -5.68
N GLY A 61 -2.40 -10.88 -4.89
CA GLY A 61 -2.82 -9.55 -5.30
C GLY A 61 -1.92 -8.93 -6.36
N LEU A 62 -0.59 -9.05 -6.21
CA LEU A 62 0.39 -8.59 -7.20
C LEU A 62 0.21 -9.31 -8.54
N GLN A 63 0.01 -10.64 -8.51
CA GLN A 63 -0.20 -11.44 -9.73
C GLN A 63 -1.52 -11.08 -10.43
N LEU A 64 -2.60 -10.92 -9.65
CA LEU A 64 -3.92 -10.50 -10.16
C LEU A 64 -3.85 -9.08 -10.74
N GLY A 65 -3.25 -8.15 -9.98
CA GLY A 65 -3.01 -6.78 -10.40
C GLY A 65 -2.25 -6.74 -11.72
N GLY A 66 -1.13 -7.47 -11.83
CA GLY A 66 -0.31 -7.53 -13.05
C GLY A 66 -1.08 -8.06 -14.26
N ARG A 67 -1.95 -9.06 -14.07
CA ARG A 67 -2.81 -9.60 -15.14
C ARG A 67 -3.87 -8.61 -15.62
N TYR A 68 -4.39 -7.77 -14.73
CA TYR A 68 -5.53 -6.89 -15.02
C TYR A 68 -5.19 -5.40 -15.17
N ALA A 69 -3.97 -4.97 -14.87
CA ALA A 69 -3.48 -3.59 -14.92
C ALA A 69 -3.31 -3.06 -16.36
N ARG A 70 -4.40 -3.08 -17.13
CA ARG A 70 -4.50 -2.44 -18.44
C ARG A 70 -4.85 -0.96 -18.25
N PRO A 71 -4.39 -0.06 -19.14
CA PRO A 71 -4.67 1.38 -19.03
C PRO A 71 -6.13 1.74 -18.75
N ALA A 72 -7.08 1.09 -19.44
CA ALA A 72 -8.52 1.29 -19.27
C ALA A 72 -9.08 0.80 -17.92
N ARG A 73 -8.36 -0.08 -17.21
CA ARG A 73 -8.79 -0.67 -15.93
C ARG A 73 -8.11 -0.03 -14.71
N LEU A 74 -7.03 0.75 -14.91
CA LEU A 74 -6.29 1.35 -13.79
C LEU A 74 -7.17 2.21 -12.87
N PRO A 75 -8.08 3.07 -13.36
CA PRO A 75 -8.94 3.83 -12.46
C PRO A 75 -9.85 2.96 -11.58
N ALA A 76 -10.39 1.89 -12.17
CA ALA A 76 -11.24 0.95 -11.47
C ALA A 76 -10.43 0.19 -10.41
N LEU A 77 -9.24 -0.31 -10.76
CA LEU A 77 -8.36 -1.03 -9.84
C LEU A 77 -7.85 -0.15 -8.70
N LEU A 78 -7.51 1.11 -8.97
CA LEU A 78 -7.14 2.09 -7.93
C LEU A 78 -8.30 2.29 -6.95
N THR A 79 -9.50 2.57 -7.45
CA THR A 79 -10.66 2.81 -6.61
C THR A 79 -11.05 1.56 -5.83
N SER A 80 -11.23 0.42 -6.50
CA SER A 80 -11.66 -0.82 -5.86
C SER A 80 -10.60 -1.37 -4.92
N GLY A 81 -9.31 -1.25 -5.27
CA GLY A 81 -8.19 -1.65 -4.43
C GLY A 81 -8.13 -0.82 -3.15
N SER A 82 -8.28 0.51 -3.23
CA SER A 82 -8.33 1.37 -2.05
C SER A 82 -9.55 1.10 -1.16
N LEU A 83 -10.73 0.91 -1.75
CA LEU A 83 -11.94 0.58 -0.98
C LEU A 83 -11.83 -0.79 -0.31
N ALA A 84 -11.32 -1.79 -1.03
CA ALA A 84 -11.11 -3.13 -0.49
C ALA A 84 -10.08 -3.10 0.64
N LEU A 85 -8.95 -2.41 0.47
CA LEU A 85 -7.91 -2.31 1.49
C LEU A 85 -8.42 -1.60 2.75
N ALA A 86 -9.16 -0.49 2.58
CA ALA A 86 -9.81 0.22 3.67
C ALA A 86 -10.81 -0.67 4.42
N GLY A 87 -11.67 -1.40 3.70
CA GLY A 87 -12.62 -2.33 4.30
C GLY A 87 -11.93 -3.48 5.03
N CYS A 88 -10.86 -4.05 4.45
CA CYS A 88 -10.09 -5.11 5.09
C CYS A 88 -9.40 -4.64 6.36
N LEU A 89 -8.93 -3.39 6.43
CA LEU A 89 -8.38 -2.83 7.68
C LEU A 89 -9.45 -2.83 8.78
N VAL A 90 -10.70 -2.47 8.46
CA VAL A 90 -11.81 -2.53 9.43
C VAL A 90 -12.04 -3.97 9.87
N LEU A 91 -12.09 -4.93 8.94
CA LEU A 91 -12.26 -6.35 9.27
C LEU A 91 -11.16 -6.87 10.18
N VAL A 92 -9.90 -6.52 9.92
CA VAL A 92 -8.76 -6.89 10.77
C VAL A 92 -8.89 -6.27 12.17
N GLY A 93 -9.41 -5.04 12.27
CA GLY A 93 -9.59 -4.35 13.55
C GLY A 93 -10.69 -4.90 14.44
N HIS A 94 -11.62 -5.69 13.89
CA HIS A 94 -12.71 -6.34 14.63
C HIS A 94 -12.56 -7.87 14.66
N GLY A 95 -11.42 -8.42 14.23
CA GLY A 95 -11.16 -9.84 14.33
C GLY A 95 -10.82 -10.25 15.76
N GLU A 96 -11.61 -11.14 16.35
CA GLU A 96 -11.44 -11.62 17.73
C GLU A 96 -10.89 -13.06 17.79
N SER A 97 -10.82 -13.74 16.64
CA SER A 97 -10.28 -15.09 16.52
C SER A 97 -9.18 -15.20 15.46
N LEU A 98 -8.33 -16.21 15.60
CA LEU A 98 -7.29 -16.51 14.60
C LEU A 98 -7.89 -16.72 13.20
N SER A 99 -9.01 -17.43 13.08
CA SER A 99 -9.66 -17.69 11.78
C SER A 99 -10.13 -16.43 11.08
N GLU A 100 -10.74 -15.50 11.83
CA GLU A 100 -11.19 -14.21 11.29
C GLU A 100 -9.99 -13.38 10.83
N LEU A 101 -8.95 -13.31 11.66
CA LEU A 101 -7.74 -12.56 11.34
C LEU A 101 -6.98 -13.15 10.15
N LEU A 102 -6.93 -14.47 10.00
CA LEU A 102 -6.33 -15.11 8.82
C LEU A 102 -7.08 -14.75 7.54
N ALA A 103 -8.41 -14.83 7.56
CA ALA A 103 -9.24 -14.48 6.41
C ALA A 103 -9.14 -12.98 6.07
N ALA A 104 -9.22 -12.12 7.08
CA ALA A 104 -9.12 -10.67 6.93
C ALA A 104 -7.72 -10.24 6.46
N ALA A 105 -6.65 -10.83 7.01
CA ALA A 105 -5.28 -10.54 6.60
C ALA A 105 -4.97 -11.02 5.18
N LEU A 106 -5.45 -12.21 4.79
CA LEU A 106 -5.35 -12.70 3.41
C LEU A 106 -6.03 -11.73 2.43
N ALA A 107 -7.24 -11.28 2.75
CA ALA A 107 -7.98 -10.30 1.94
C ALA A 107 -7.28 -8.92 1.92
N PHE A 108 -6.76 -8.47 3.06
CA PHE A 108 -5.99 -7.24 3.20
C PHE A 108 -4.76 -7.26 2.31
N GLY A 109 -3.97 -8.34 2.36
CA GLY A 109 -2.82 -8.55 1.50
C GLY A 109 -3.21 -8.52 0.02
N LEU A 110 -4.26 -9.24 -0.36
CA LEU A 110 -4.73 -9.28 -1.74
C LEU A 110 -5.15 -7.89 -2.25
N ALA A 111 -5.89 -7.13 -1.45
CA ALA A 111 -6.27 -5.76 -1.78
C ALA A 111 -5.05 -4.85 -1.88
N HIS A 112 -4.08 -5.00 -0.97
CA HIS A 112 -2.83 -4.26 -0.99
C HIS A 112 -2.05 -4.52 -2.29
N GLY A 113 -1.84 -5.79 -2.66
CA GLY A 113 -1.12 -6.14 -3.89
C GLY A 113 -1.80 -5.63 -5.16
N VAL A 114 -3.14 -5.68 -5.23
CA VAL A 114 -3.88 -5.13 -6.38
C VAL A 114 -3.72 -3.61 -6.47
N LEU A 115 -3.85 -2.91 -5.34
CA LEU A 115 -3.70 -1.46 -5.28
C LEU A 115 -2.28 -1.03 -5.62
N ASP A 116 -1.28 -1.74 -5.10
CA ASP A 116 0.14 -1.45 -5.32
C ASP A 116 0.50 -1.54 -6.81
N VAL A 117 0.10 -2.62 -7.49
CA VAL A 117 0.32 -2.74 -8.94
C VAL A 117 -0.41 -1.65 -9.71
N ALA A 118 -1.65 -1.33 -9.33
CA ALA A 118 -2.42 -0.28 -10.00
C ALA A 118 -1.77 1.11 -9.83
N ALA A 119 -1.33 1.45 -8.62
CA ALA A 119 -0.67 2.71 -8.30
C ALA A 119 0.67 2.86 -9.02
N ASN A 120 1.54 1.85 -8.95
CA ASN A 120 2.82 1.86 -9.63
C ASN A 120 2.66 1.90 -11.16
N SER A 121 1.70 1.15 -11.72
CA SER A 121 1.43 1.18 -13.17
C SER A 121 0.91 2.55 -13.62
N ALA A 122 0.00 3.16 -12.85
CA ALA A 122 -0.50 4.50 -13.15
C ALA A 122 0.60 5.56 -13.02
N ALA A 123 1.47 5.45 -12.03
CA ALA A 123 2.62 6.31 -11.83
C ALA A 123 3.62 6.22 -13.00
N VAL A 124 3.98 5.02 -13.44
CA VAL A 124 4.87 4.83 -14.60
C VAL A 124 4.26 5.41 -15.87
N ARG A 125 2.94 5.22 -16.11
CA ARG A 125 2.26 5.84 -17.25
C ARG A 125 2.31 7.37 -17.20
N CYS A 126 2.02 7.97 -16.04
CA CYS A 126 2.10 9.42 -15.87
C CYS A 126 3.54 9.91 -16.04
N GLN A 127 4.52 9.21 -15.47
CA GLN A 127 5.95 9.51 -15.63
C GLN A 127 6.37 9.57 -17.10
N ASN A 128 5.97 8.56 -17.87
CA ASN A 128 6.24 8.47 -19.31
C ASN A 128 5.56 9.59 -20.09
N ALA A 129 4.32 9.93 -19.74
CA ALA A 129 3.57 11.03 -20.35
C ALA A 129 4.18 12.41 -20.01
N PHE A 130 4.73 12.59 -18.81
CA PHE A 130 5.38 13.83 -18.38
C PHE A 130 6.80 13.97 -18.93
N GLY A 131 7.43 12.88 -19.37
CA GLY A 131 8.82 12.86 -19.85
C GLY A 131 9.86 13.16 -18.76
N ARG A 132 9.52 12.95 -17.48
CA ARG A 132 10.41 13.23 -16.33
C ARG A 132 10.11 12.29 -15.16
N PRO A 133 11.12 11.94 -14.34
CA PRO A 133 10.92 11.04 -13.20
C PRO A 133 10.02 11.68 -12.13
N ILE A 134 9.05 10.90 -11.63
CA ILE A 134 8.15 11.29 -10.52
C ILE A 134 8.10 10.25 -9.39
N MET A 135 8.56 9.02 -9.65
CA MET A 135 8.40 7.89 -8.72
C MET A 135 9.01 8.13 -7.34
N SER A 136 10.21 8.73 -7.27
CA SER A 136 10.85 9.06 -5.99
C SER A 136 9.99 10.01 -5.12
N GLY A 137 9.35 11.01 -5.73
CA GLY A 137 8.44 11.92 -5.01
C GLY A 137 7.15 11.23 -4.53
N LEU A 138 6.68 10.21 -5.25
CA LEU A 138 5.53 9.41 -4.82
C LEU A 138 5.89 8.52 -3.63
N HIS A 139 7.07 7.88 -3.63
CA HIS A 139 7.55 7.15 -2.45
C HIS A 139 7.84 8.05 -1.27
N ALA A 140 8.31 9.28 -1.48
CA ALA A 140 8.41 10.28 -0.40
C ALA A 140 7.03 10.58 0.23
N ALA A 141 5.98 10.65 -0.59
CA ALA A 141 4.61 10.80 -0.09
C ALA A 141 4.11 9.56 0.68
N TYR A 142 4.47 8.36 0.24
CA TYR A 142 4.22 7.13 1.01
C TYR A 142 4.89 7.20 2.39
N SER A 143 6.16 7.58 2.46
CA SER A 143 6.88 7.72 3.74
C SER A 143 6.27 8.79 4.63
N LEU A 144 5.81 9.92 4.07
CA LEU A 144 5.09 10.94 4.82
C LEU A 144 3.74 10.43 5.36
N GLY A 145 3.02 9.66 4.55
CA GLY A 145 1.81 8.96 4.97
C GLY A 145 2.09 7.97 6.10
N ALA A 146 3.16 7.18 5.99
CA ALA A 146 3.57 6.23 7.02
C ALA A 146 3.95 6.93 8.32
N LEU A 147 4.69 8.05 8.26
CA LEU A 147 4.99 8.88 9.42
C LEU A 147 3.70 9.40 10.09
N ALA A 148 2.76 9.94 9.29
CA ALA A 148 1.49 10.43 9.82
C ALA A 148 0.65 9.30 10.44
N GLY A 149 0.60 8.13 9.80
CA GLY A 149 -0.11 6.95 10.31
C GLY A 149 0.49 6.43 11.62
N ALA A 150 1.82 6.35 11.71
CA ALA A 150 2.52 5.96 12.94
C ALA A 150 2.30 6.98 14.07
N ALA A 151 2.36 8.28 13.75
CA ALA A 151 2.07 9.35 14.71
C ALA A 151 0.62 9.27 15.23
N LEU A 152 -0.36 9.05 14.34
CA LEU A 152 -1.74 8.84 14.74
C LEU A 152 -1.89 7.62 15.65
N ALA A 153 -1.29 6.48 15.28
CA ALA A 153 -1.33 5.27 16.10
C ALA A 153 -0.71 5.45 17.49
N ALA A 154 0.37 6.24 17.59
CA ALA A 154 0.99 6.60 18.86
C ALA A 154 0.10 7.53 19.70
N LEU A 155 -0.44 8.60 19.10
CA LEU A 155 -1.34 9.54 19.79
C LEU A 155 -2.64 8.87 20.27
N THR A 156 -3.11 7.84 19.58
CA THR A 156 -4.29 7.07 19.95
C THR A 156 -3.95 5.72 20.61
N ALA A 157 -2.75 5.58 21.20
CA ALA A 157 -2.31 4.29 21.73
C ALA A 157 -3.24 3.72 22.81
N GLN A 158 -3.84 4.61 23.62
CA GLN A 158 -4.80 4.27 24.69
C GLN A 158 -6.22 4.01 24.19
N ALA A 159 -6.54 4.35 22.94
CA ALA A 159 -7.85 4.08 22.36
C ALA A 159 -7.91 2.65 21.80
N PRO A 160 -9.10 2.03 21.69
CA PRO A 160 -9.26 0.74 21.02
C PRO A 160 -8.71 0.80 19.59
N HIS A 161 -7.86 -0.17 19.22
CA HIS A 161 -7.29 -0.25 17.88
C HIS A 161 -8.39 -0.38 16.80
N SER A 162 -9.49 -1.07 17.11
CA SER A 162 -10.68 -1.19 16.25
C SER A 162 -11.29 0.17 15.87
N THR A 163 -11.28 1.14 16.79
CA THR A 163 -11.78 2.50 16.53
C THR A 163 -10.85 3.24 15.57
N LEU A 164 -9.54 3.17 15.79
CA LEU A 164 -8.56 3.75 14.87
C LEU A 164 -8.69 3.13 13.47
N PHE A 165 -8.78 1.80 13.38
CA PHE A 165 -8.88 1.10 12.10
C PHE A 165 -10.17 1.45 11.36
N THR A 166 -11.29 1.54 12.08
CA THR A 166 -12.58 1.97 11.52
C THR A 166 -12.51 3.42 11.03
N ALA A 167 -11.93 4.33 11.81
CA ALA A 167 -11.80 5.74 11.44
C ALA A 167 -10.86 5.94 10.24
N THR A 168 -9.69 5.30 10.23
CA THR A 168 -8.74 5.33 9.12
C THR A 168 -9.35 4.70 7.86
N GLY A 169 -10.00 3.55 7.98
CA GLY A 169 -10.69 2.88 6.88
C GLY A 169 -11.80 3.76 6.29
N ALA A 170 -12.67 4.33 7.14
CA ALA A 170 -13.75 5.21 6.69
C ALA A 170 -13.23 6.48 6.01
N LEU A 171 -12.19 7.11 6.57
CA LEU A 171 -11.56 8.30 5.98
C LEU A 171 -10.98 7.98 4.60
N LEU A 172 -10.16 6.93 4.49
CA LEU A 172 -9.52 6.56 3.22
C LEU A 172 -10.55 6.08 2.19
N ALA A 173 -11.60 5.38 2.60
CA ALA A 173 -12.69 5.01 1.73
C ALA A 173 -13.45 6.25 1.23
N GLY A 174 -13.77 7.20 2.11
CA GLY A 174 -14.42 8.46 1.75
C GLY A 174 -13.58 9.29 0.77
N VAL A 175 -12.27 9.40 1.01
CA VAL A 175 -11.34 10.06 0.09
C VAL A 175 -11.26 9.33 -1.26
N ALA A 176 -11.20 7.98 -1.26
CA ALA A 176 -11.18 7.20 -2.49
C ALA A 176 -12.47 7.39 -3.31
N VAL A 177 -13.65 7.40 -2.66
CA VAL A 177 -14.94 7.69 -3.31
C VAL A 177 -14.97 9.11 -3.88
N ALA A 178 -14.56 10.11 -3.09
CA ALA A 178 -14.50 11.49 -3.53
C ALA A 178 -13.53 11.70 -4.71
N ALA A 179 -12.45 10.92 -4.76
CA ALA A 179 -11.47 10.96 -5.83
C ALA A 179 -11.93 10.26 -7.13
N VAL A 180 -13.01 9.47 -7.13
CA VAL A 180 -13.47 8.68 -8.31
C VAL A 180 -13.56 9.49 -9.61
N PRO A 181 -14.17 10.70 -9.64
CA PRO A 181 -14.24 11.47 -10.88
C PRO A 181 -12.85 11.83 -11.43
N VAL A 182 -11.92 12.20 -10.53
CA VAL A 182 -10.55 12.54 -10.88
C VAL A 182 -9.78 11.28 -11.30
N THR A 183 -9.94 10.18 -10.58
CA THR A 183 -9.33 8.89 -10.90
C THR A 183 -9.75 8.37 -12.27
N ARG A 184 -11.03 8.52 -12.65
CA ARG A 184 -11.51 8.17 -14.00
C ARG A 184 -10.85 9.00 -15.11
N SER A 185 -10.44 10.23 -14.81
CA SER A 185 -9.76 11.08 -15.79
C SER A 185 -8.34 10.57 -16.16
N LEU A 186 -7.73 9.70 -15.35
CA LEU A 186 -6.45 9.04 -15.68
C LEU A 186 -6.53 8.13 -16.92
N SER A 187 -7.73 7.67 -17.29
CA SER A 187 -7.95 6.93 -18.55
C SER A 187 -7.96 7.83 -19.78
N GLY A 188 -8.25 9.13 -19.62
CA GLY A 188 -8.28 10.10 -20.72
C GLY A 188 -6.90 10.51 -21.25
N ALA A 189 -5.83 10.07 -20.57
CA ALA A 189 -4.45 10.30 -20.98
C ALA A 189 -3.94 9.25 -21.99
N ASP A 190 -4.80 8.70 -22.84
CA ASP A 190 -4.37 8.09 -24.12
C ASP A 190 -3.91 9.21 -25.08
N ARG A 191 -2.89 9.96 -24.66
CA ARG A 191 -1.99 10.51 -25.65
C ARG A 191 -1.38 9.30 -26.35
N PRO A 192 -1.40 9.24 -27.70
CA PRO A 192 -0.54 8.31 -28.40
C PRO A 192 0.80 8.43 -27.72
N THR A 193 1.32 7.32 -27.19
CA THR A 193 2.73 7.30 -26.82
C THR A 193 3.43 7.84 -28.04
N ALA A 194 3.98 9.05 -27.94
CA ALA A 194 4.96 9.48 -28.92
C ALA A 194 5.89 8.29 -28.97
N ARG A 195 5.94 7.61 -30.12
CA ARG A 195 6.89 6.53 -30.33
C ARG A 195 8.19 7.14 -29.88
N VAL A 196 8.65 6.77 -28.69
CA VAL A 196 10.04 6.97 -28.32
C VAL A 196 10.72 6.35 -29.53
N GLY A 197 11.47 7.18 -30.27
CA GLY A 197 12.17 6.73 -31.47
C GLY A 197 12.82 5.39 -31.14
N ALA A 198 12.94 4.52 -32.12
CA ALA A 198 13.53 3.18 -31.99
C ALA A 198 15.02 3.19 -31.55
N GLY A 199 15.44 4.10 -30.67
CA GLY A 199 16.58 3.98 -29.79
C GLY A 199 16.24 2.97 -28.70
N GLN A 200 16.68 1.73 -28.95
CA GLN A 200 17.01 0.71 -27.97
C GLN A 200 15.96 0.53 -26.87
N LEU A 201 15.02 -0.40 -27.07
CA LEU A 201 14.37 -1.09 -25.95
C LEU A 201 15.49 -1.46 -24.97
N PRO A 202 15.40 -1.07 -23.68
CA PRO A 202 16.36 -1.55 -22.69
C PRO A 202 16.41 -3.07 -22.82
N LEU A 203 17.60 -3.62 -23.03
CA LEU A 203 17.79 -5.06 -23.04
C LEU A 203 17.20 -5.59 -21.74
N LEU A 204 16.05 -6.27 -21.84
CA LEU A 204 15.45 -6.93 -20.69
C LEU A 204 16.54 -7.83 -20.10
N PRO A 205 16.82 -7.73 -18.78
CA PRO A 205 17.80 -8.60 -18.16
C PRO A 205 17.43 -10.05 -18.48
N SER A 206 18.43 -10.91 -18.68
CA SER A 206 18.17 -12.32 -18.93
C SER A 206 17.27 -12.89 -17.83
N PRO A 207 16.44 -13.92 -18.10
CA PRO A 207 15.54 -14.50 -17.10
C PRO A 207 16.23 -14.81 -15.77
N GLY A 208 17.49 -15.28 -15.81
CA GLY A 208 18.31 -15.50 -14.61
C GLY A 208 18.65 -14.22 -13.82
N LYS A 209 18.95 -13.10 -14.51
CA LYS A 209 19.16 -11.79 -13.86
C LYS A 209 17.86 -11.24 -13.27
N LEU A 210 16.74 -11.43 -13.95
CA LEU A 210 15.42 -11.07 -13.41
C LEU A 210 15.09 -11.88 -12.16
N TRP A 211 15.32 -13.20 -12.18
CA TRP A 211 15.14 -14.05 -11.00
C TRP A 211 16.07 -13.67 -9.85
N LEU A 212 17.33 -13.34 -10.14
CA LEU A 212 18.27 -12.87 -9.12
C LEU A 212 17.84 -11.52 -8.51
N LEU A 213 17.44 -10.55 -9.34
CA LEU A 213 16.94 -9.27 -8.87
C LEU A 213 15.63 -9.44 -8.07
N ALA A 214 14.73 -10.31 -8.52
CA ALA A 214 13.51 -10.64 -7.80
C ALA A 214 13.82 -11.30 -6.44
N ALA A 215 14.80 -12.21 -6.40
CA ALA A 215 15.23 -12.87 -5.17
C ALA A 215 15.91 -11.89 -4.19
N LEU A 216 16.77 -11.00 -4.68
CA LEU A 216 17.41 -9.96 -3.88
C LEU A 216 16.39 -8.96 -3.35
N ALA A 217 15.48 -8.48 -4.21
CA ALA A 217 14.39 -7.61 -3.78
C ALA A 217 13.51 -8.31 -2.74
N ALA A 218 13.13 -9.57 -2.98
CA ALA A 218 12.36 -10.36 -2.02
C ALA A 218 13.11 -10.50 -0.68
N ALA A 219 14.40 -10.80 -0.69
CA ALA A 219 15.21 -10.91 0.52
C ALA A 219 15.32 -9.59 1.28
N SER A 220 15.52 -8.47 0.58
CA SER A 220 15.55 -7.13 1.18
C SER A 220 14.20 -6.74 1.77
N LEU A 221 13.10 -6.92 1.02
CA LEU A 221 11.75 -6.65 1.52
C LEU A 221 11.37 -7.56 2.69
N LEU A 222 11.79 -8.83 2.67
CA LEU A 222 11.57 -9.75 3.80
C LEU A 222 12.37 -9.32 5.02
N GLY A 223 13.63 -8.90 4.86
CA GLY A 223 14.47 -8.43 5.95
C GLY A 223 13.96 -7.13 6.57
N GLU A 224 13.66 -6.14 5.73
CA GLU A 224 13.09 -4.85 6.16
C GLU A 224 11.68 -5.02 6.76
N GLY A 225 10.83 -5.83 6.12
CA GLY A 225 9.49 -6.14 6.60
C GLY A 225 9.50 -6.86 7.94
N ALA A 226 10.33 -7.90 8.10
CA ALA A 226 10.51 -8.58 9.37
C ALA A 226 11.03 -7.61 10.45
N ALA A 227 12.02 -6.77 10.14
CA ALA A 227 12.51 -5.78 11.09
C ALA A 227 11.41 -4.81 11.52
N ALA A 228 10.59 -4.31 10.58
CA ALA A 228 9.47 -3.41 10.87
C ALA A 228 8.37 -4.10 11.71
N ASP A 229 8.00 -5.32 11.34
CA ASP A 229 6.93 -6.07 12.01
C ASP A 229 7.32 -6.44 13.45
N TRP A 230 8.55 -6.92 13.63
CA TRP A 230 9.06 -7.33 14.94
C TRP A 230 9.49 -6.15 15.81
N ALA A 231 9.88 -5.00 15.24
CA ALA A 231 10.24 -3.82 16.03
C ALA A 231 9.08 -3.36 16.92
N ALA A 232 7.85 -3.32 16.39
CA ALA A 232 6.67 -2.94 17.16
C ALA A 232 6.41 -3.91 18.33
N VAL A 233 6.48 -5.21 18.06
CA VAL A 233 6.29 -6.26 19.08
C VAL A 233 7.41 -6.22 20.13
N HIS A 234 8.65 -6.05 19.69
CA HIS A 234 9.81 -6.01 20.58
C HIS A 234 9.79 -4.77 21.49
N LEU A 235 9.51 -3.58 20.94
CA LEU A 235 9.37 -2.35 21.73
C LEU A 235 8.25 -2.46 22.76
N HIS A 236 7.12 -3.08 22.40
CA HIS A 236 6.03 -3.34 23.33
C HIS A 236 6.48 -4.26 24.48
N ASN A 237 7.19 -5.36 24.17
CA ASN A 237 7.67 -6.31 25.19
C ASN A 237 8.72 -5.71 26.14
N LEU A 238 9.48 -4.70 25.70
CA LEU A 238 10.45 -3.98 26.53
C LEU A 238 9.81 -2.97 27.50
N GLY A 239 8.47 -2.84 27.50
CA GLY A 239 7.77 -1.87 28.32
C GLY A 239 8.06 -0.43 27.91
N ALA A 240 8.51 -0.21 26.67
CA ALA A 240 8.69 1.15 26.15
C ALA A 240 7.35 1.88 26.24
N PRO A 241 7.28 3.04 26.91
CA PRO A 241 6.06 3.81 26.98
C PRO A 241 5.66 4.17 25.55
N THR A 242 4.51 3.67 25.09
CA THR A 242 3.82 4.24 23.93
C THR A 242 3.62 5.72 24.26
N ALA A 243 4.31 6.60 23.52
CA ALA A 243 4.54 8.00 23.86
C ALA A 243 3.51 8.64 24.81
N ALA A 244 3.99 8.92 26.03
CA ALA A 244 3.39 9.65 27.15
C ALA A 244 2.32 8.94 28.01
N SER A 245 2.75 8.59 29.23
CA SER A 245 1.96 8.63 30.47
C SER A 245 1.34 10.00 30.73
#